data_AF-A0A0A9BMK2-F1
#
_entry.id   AF-A0A0A9BMK2-F1
#
_cell.length_a   1.000
_cell.length_b   1.000
_cell.length_c   1.000
_cell.angle_alpha   90.00
_cell.angle_beta   90.00
_cell.angle_gamma   90.00
#
_symmetry.space_group_name_H-M   'P 1'
#
loop_
_entity.id
_entity.type
_entity.pdbx_description
1 polymer ?
#
loop_
_entity_poly.entity_id
_entity_poly.type
_entity_poly.pdbx_seq_one_letter_code
_entity_poly.pdbx_strand_id
1 'polypeptide(L)'
;MDSLKAVENLLFLFDLLFSICEGLERVSNLPQGRELRVHSCPHLRCVDKLDSLQQVGLHESMDEVSSLWMPGLQQQCRELQGEDLDVYN
;
A
#
# COMPACT_ATOMS: atom_id res chain seq x y z
N MET A 1 21.20 -8.12 -10.23
CA MET A 1 20.96 -7.99 -8.77
C MET A 1 19.45 -7.97 -8.66
N ASP A 2 18.87 -9.03 -8.12
CA ASP A 2 17.42 -9.22 -8.15
C ASP A 2 16.79 -8.42 -7.02
N SER A 3 15.86 -7.55 -7.38
CA SER A 3 15.09 -6.72 -6.44
C SER A 3 13.68 -7.29 -6.30
N LEU A 4 13.10 -7.16 -5.10
CA LEU A 4 11.71 -7.52 -4.86
C LEU A 4 10.79 -6.64 -5.71
N LYS A 5 10.04 -7.25 -6.64
CA LYS A 5 9.15 -6.53 -7.56
C LYS A 5 7.71 -6.46 -7.12
N ALA A 6 7.21 -7.50 -6.45
CA ALA A 6 5.83 -7.58 -6.06
C ALA A 6 5.67 -8.32 -4.74
N VAL A 7 4.69 -7.90 -3.93
CA VAL A 7 4.22 -8.61 -2.74
C VAL A 7 2.75 -8.90 -2.93
N GLU A 8 2.40 -10.18 -3.08
CA GLU A 8 1.05 -10.58 -3.43
C GLU A 8 0.59 -11.84 -2.70
N ASN A 9 -0.72 -11.95 -2.46
CA ASN A 9 -1.40 -13.17 -1.98
C ASN A 9 -1.00 -13.62 -0.57
N LEU A 10 -0.69 -12.67 0.32
CA LEU A 10 -0.35 -12.97 1.72
C LEU A 10 -1.57 -12.70 2.61
N LEU A 11 -2.36 -13.75 2.81
CA LEU A 11 -3.68 -13.68 3.44
C LEU A 11 -3.66 -13.42 4.95
N PHE A 12 -2.50 -13.51 5.61
CA PHE A 12 -2.39 -13.45 7.07
C PHE A 12 -1.53 -12.28 7.57
N LEU A 13 -1.07 -11.41 6.67
CA LEU A 13 -0.32 -10.23 7.09
C LEU A 13 -1.27 -9.12 7.54
N PHE A 14 -0.98 -8.58 8.72
CA PHE A 14 -1.75 -7.49 9.33
C PHE A 14 -1.06 -6.14 9.16
N ASP A 15 0.23 -6.06 9.45
CA ASP A 15 1.00 -4.83 9.34
C ASP A 15 2.07 -4.97 8.26
N LEU A 16 2.14 -3.98 7.38
CA LEU A 16 3.08 -3.96 6.27
C LEU A 16 3.96 -2.72 6.35
N LEU A 17 5.27 -2.93 6.27
CA LEU A 17 6.27 -1.86 6.19
C LEU A 17 7.19 -2.11 5.01
N PHE A 18 7.19 -1.19 4.05
CA PHE A 18 8.10 -1.18 2.91
C PHE A 18 9.07 -0.01 3.01
N SER A 19 10.36 -0.36 2.97
CA SER A 19 11.48 0.49 3.28
C SER A 19 12.54 0.38 2.21
N ILE A 20 12.86 1.48 1.53
CA ILE A 20 13.99 1.56 0.60
C ILE A 20 13.90 0.43 -0.46
N CYS A 21 12.68 0.15 -0.91
CA CYS A 21 12.39 -0.91 -1.88
C CYS A 21 12.34 -0.31 -3.29
N GLU A 22 13.52 -0.03 -3.86
CA GLU A 22 13.62 0.60 -5.18
C GLU A 22 12.99 -0.24 -6.28
N GLY A 23 13.02 -1.56 -6.19
CA GLY A 23 12.44 -2.44 -7.20
C GLY A 23 10.95 -2.75 -7.03
N LEU A 24 10.32 -2.32 -5.93
CA LEU A 24 8.96 -2.72 -5.60
C LEU A 24 7.97 -1.94 -6.47
N GLU A 25 7.21 -2.67 -7.28
CA GLU A 25 6.26 -2.13 -8.24
C GLU A 25 4.80 -2.35 -7.82
N ARG A 26 4.53 -3.46 -7.10
CA ARG A 26 3.17 -3.87 -6.73
C ARG A 26 3.06 -4.44 -5.31
N VAL A 27 1.98 -4.07 -4.63
CA VAL A 27 1.51 -4.72 -3.38
C VAL A 27 0.02 -5.05 -3.58
N SER A 28 -0.36 -6.33 -3.56
CA SER A 28 -1.74 -6.72 -3.85
C SER A 28 -2.24 -7.91 -3.03
N ASN A 29 -3.56 -8.05 -2.91
CA ASN A 29 -4.22 -9.22 -2.32
C ASN A 29 -3.71 -9.57 -0.92
N LEU A 30 -3.90 -8.62 0.00
CA LEU A 30 -3.58 -8.75 1.42
C LEU A 30 -4.85 -8.44 2.23
N PRO A 31 -5.86 -9.34 2.19
CA PRO A 31 -7.19 -9.04 2.69
C PRO A 31 -7.27 -8.83 4.20
N GLN A 32 -6.24 -9.21 4.98
CA GLN A 32 -6.17 -9.00 6.43
C GLN A 32 -5.27 -7.82 6.84
N GLY A 33 -4.62 -7.16 5.87
CA GLY A 33 -3.76 -6.02 6.14
C GLY A 33 -4.57 -4.87 6.71
N ARG A 34 -4.16 -4.31 7.86
CA ARG A 34 -4.79 -3.19 8.56
C ARG A 34 -4.01 -1.90 8.41
N GLU A 35 -2.68 -2.00 8.42
CA GLU A 35 -1.77 -0.87 8.29
C GLU A 35 -0.77 -1.10 7.16
N LEU A 36 -0.62 -0.10 6.29
CA LEU A 36 0.41 -0.05 5.27
C LEU A 36 1.30 1.17 5.49
N ARG A 37 2.59 0.95 5.77
CA ARG A 37 3.60 2.00 5.83
C ARG A 37 4.57 1.89 4.66
N VAL A 38 4.78 2.99 3.96
CA VAL A 38 5.67 3.01 2.79
C VAL A 38 6.63 4.18 2.87
N HIS A 39 7.90 3.89 2.64
CA HIS A 39 8.94 4.90 2.53
C HIS A 39 10.00 4.53 1.50
N SER A 40 10.42 5.53 0.71
CA SER A 40 11.47 5.39 -0.31
C SER A 40 11.24 4.22 -1.28
N CYS A 41 10.02 4.08 -1.81
CA CYS A 41 9.62 3.06 -2.78
C CYS A 41 9.21 3.71 -4.12
N PRO A 42 10.15 4.25 -4.90
CA PRO A 42 9.86 5.15 -6.03
C PRO A 42 9.09 4.49 -7.19
N HIS A 43 9.14 3.16 -7.30
CA HIS A 43 8.49 2.43 -8.38
C HIS A 43 7.15 1.80 -7.98
N LEU A 44 6.66 2.01 -6.74
CA LEU A 44 5.41 1.43 -6.26
C LEU A 44 4.22 2.12 -6.93
N ARG A 45 3.67 1.46 -7.95
CA ARG A 45 2.61 2.04 -8.81
C ARG A 45 1.26 1.38 -8.61
N CYS A 46 1.22 0.24 -7.92
CA CYS A 46 0.02 -0.56 -7.79
C CYS A 46 -0.10 -1.04 -6.33
N VAL A 47 -1.12 -0.55 -5.66
CA VAL A 47 -1.51 -0.97 -4.31
C VAL A 47 -3.02 -1.20 -4.34
N ASP A 48 -3.45 -2.46 -4.28
CA ASP A 48 -4.86 -2.83 -4.41
C ASP A 48 -5.23 -4.07 -3.58
N LYS A 49 -6.53 -4.33 -3.45
CA LYS A 49 -7.09 -5.53 -2.77
C LYS A 49 -6.56 -5.69 -1.34
N LEU A 50 -6.58 -4.58 -0.60
CA LEU A 50 -6.27 -4.50 0.82
C LEU A 50 -7.58 -4.32 1.59
N ASP A 51 -8.42 -5.36 1.55
CA ASP A 51 -9.85 -5.26 1.89
C ASP A 51 -10.13 -4.86 3.34
N SER A 52 -9.21 -5.15 4.27
CA SER A 52 -9.28 -4.77 5.68
C SER A 52 -8.40 -3.57 6.05
N LEU A 53 -7.85 -2.86 5.07
CA LEU A 53 -6.94 -1.76 5.33
C LEU A 53 -7.69 -0.60 5.95
N GLN A 54 -7.10 -0.01 7.00
CA GLN A 54 -7.67 1.09 7.75
C GLN A 54 -6.75 2.31 7.74
N GLN A 55 -5.43 2.07 7.77
CA GLN A 55 -4.42 3.11 7.91
C GLN A 55 -3.33 3.01 6.85
N VAL A 56 -2.91 4.16 6.33
CA VAL A 56 -1.76 4.29 5.44
C VAL A 56 -0.81 5.36 5.97
N GLY A 57 0.41 4.94 6.31
CA GLY A 57 1.51 5.83 6.66
C GLY A 57 2.41 6.08 5.47
N LEU A 58 2.57 7.35 5.06
CA LEU A 58 3.40 7.74 3.93
C LEU A 58 4.50 8.70 4.38
N HIS A 59 5.75 8.27 4.25
CA HIS A 59 6.85 9.22 4.38
C HIS A 59 6.83 10.23 3.21
N GLU A 60 7.28 11.47 3.44
CA GLU A 60 7.34 12.59 2.46
C GLU A 60 7.96 12.18 1.10
N SER A 61 8.88 11.21 1.12
CA SER A 61 9.47 10.63 -0.10
C SER A 61 8.46 9.96 -1.06
N MET A 62 7.23 9.71 -0.60
CA MET A 62 6.20 8.99 -1.34
C MET A 62 5.15 9.92 -1.95
N ASP A 63 5.18 11.24 -1.72
CA ASP A 63 4.12 12.18 -2.12
C ASP A 63 3.73 12.08 -3.61
N GLU A 64 4.73 12.08 -4.50
CA GLU A 64 4.50 11.98 -5.94
C GLU A 64 4.02 10.60 -6.37
N VAL A 65 4.56 9.55 -5.75
CA VAL A 65 4.34 8.15 -6.15
C VAL A 65 3.01 7.64 -5.63
N SER A 66 2.64 8.03 -4.40
CA SER A 66 1.36 7.67 -3.76
C SER A 66 0.18 8.20 -4.56
N SER A 67 0.32 9.36 -5.20
CA SER A 67 -0.69 9.94 -6.09
C SER A 67 -1.13 9.00 -7.23
N LEU A 68 -0.30 8.01 -7.60
CA LEU A 68 -0.60 7.05 -8.67
C LEU A 68 -1.57 5.95 -8.26
N TRP A 69 -1.61 5.57 -6.98
CA TRP A 69 -2.39 4.42 -6.50
C TRP A 69 -3.34 4.76 -5.35
N MET A 70 -3.07 5.80 -4.57
CA MET A 70 -3.87 6.19 -3.41
C MET A 70 -5.34 6.41 -3.75
N PRO A 71 -5.72 7.12 -4.85
CA PRO A 71 -7.14 7.33 -5.16
C PRO A 71 -7.89 6.02 -5.43
N GLY A 72 -7.24 5.07 -6.12
CA GLY A 72 -7.82 3.76 -6.39
C GLY A 72 -7.99 2.93 -5.11
N LEU A 73 -6.97 2.96 -4.24
CA LEU A 73 -7.01 2.27 -2.96
C LEU A 73 -8.10 2.83 -2.03
N GLN A 74 -8.20 4.16 -1.91
CA GLN A 74 -9.25 4.82 -1.13
C GLN A 74 -10.64 4.48 -1.64
N GLN A 75 -10.85 4.48 -2.97
CA GLN A 75 -12.13 4.11 -3.56
C GLN A 75 -12.51 2.66 -3.21
N GLN A 76 -11.57 1.72 -3.28
CA GLN A 76 -11.83 0.32 -2.89
C GLN A 76 -12.20 0.18 -1.41
N CYS A 77 -11.46 0.84 -0.51
CA CYS A 77 -11.77 0.80 0.92
C CYS A 77 -13.14 1.40 1.21
N ARG A 78 -13.49 2.53 0.56
CA ARG A 78 -14.81 3.14 0.70
C ARG A 78 -15.94 2.23 0.21
N GLU A 79 -15.75 1.53 -0.90
CA GLU A 79 -16.75 0.59 -1.43
C GLU A 79 -16.95 -0.64 -0.53
N LEU A 80 -15.87 -1.13 0.09
CA LEU A 80 -15.90 -2.35 0.91
C LEU A 80 -16.30 -2.09 2.37
N GLN A 81 -15.82 -1.01 2.96
CA GLN A 81 -15.96 -0.71 4.38
C GLN A 81 -16.92 0.45 4.67
N GLY A 82 -17.23 1.28 3.67
CA GLY A 82 -18.06 2.49 3.85
C GLY A 82 -17.33 3.66 4.54
N GLU A 83 -16.04 3.51 4.81
CA GLU A 83 -15.19 4.49 5.49
C GLU A 83 -13.98 4.86 4.62
N ASP A 84 -13.43 6.05 4.83
CA ASP A 84 -12.19 6.50 4.19
C ASP A 84 -10.97 5.99 4.97
N LEU A 85 -9.86 5.78 4.25
CA LEU A 85 -8.59 5.44 4.86
C LEU A 85 -8.03 6.61 5.68
N ASP A 86 -7.53 6.30 6.87
CA ASP A 86 -6.75 7.24 7.67
C ASP A 86 -5.33 7.33 7.08
N VAL A 87 -4.94 8.53 6.64
CA VAL A 87 -3.64 8.77 6.00
C VAL A 87 -2.82 9.71 6.88
N TYR A 88 -1.62 9.28 7.23
CA TYR A 88 -0.68 10.07 8.03
C TYR A 88 0.73 10.06 7.43
N ASN A 89 1.54 11.03 7.85
CA ASN A 89 2.93 11.19 7.42
C ASN A 89 3.91 10.67 8.48
#